data_AF-A0AAE9PGW2-F1
#
_entry.id   AF-A0AAE9PGW2-F1
#
_cell.length_a   1.000
_cell.length_b   1.000
_cell.length_c   1.000
_cell.angle_alpha   90.00
_cell.angle_beta   90.00
_cell.angle_gamma   90.00
#
_symmetry.space_group_name_H-M   'P 1'
#
loop_
_entity.id
_entity.type
_entity.pdbx_description
1 polymer ?
#
loop_
_entity_poly.entity_id
_entity_poly.type
_entity_poly.pdbx_seq_one_letter_code
_entity_poly.pdbx_strand_id
1 'polypeptide(L)'
;MTLIAAYSYGTNNTVFAHDFRTSSKLRNLRADNAFKFLHLGNSVGLFLAGNVNGWNTIFENESTKLKEVKDEDFIEEFQEILRTYATSAPPLLNTGGTLSALGFVVEEASRSNKPFHIDYVQGLGATIRELEKDTIYLIGSGADIEGMKEYLNRYLFNYISDQHRPSHQKEPYLVSGIFENAINNYITNLNDPSIYEKKGISNVLGYSYLKNGYFEVCSYSEQRFVKGEKTPRQLIFKKDEQQNPVLVDKTNDIISNLHPLNKLVLKESIVIDPYNRENS
;
A
#
# COMPACT_ATOMS: atom_id res chain seq x y z
N MET A 1 -2.10 0.92 12.87
CA MET A 1 -2.75 2.15 12.40
C MET A 1 -2.16 2.46 11.03
N THR A 2 -2.99 2.80 10.05
CA THR A 2 -2.58 3.01 8.66
C THR A 2 -3.71 3.63 7.85
N LEU A 3 -3.39 4.29 6.74
CA LEU A 3 -4.30 4.61 5.65
C LEU A 3 -3.75 3.93 4.39
N ILE A 4 -4.54 3.05 3.80
CA ILE A 4 -4.27 2.47 2.49
C ILE A 4 -5.57 2.55 1.70
N ALA A 5 -5.48 3.10 0.49
CA ALA A 5 -6.61 3.29 -0.40
C ALA A 5 -6.31 2.71 -1.78
N ALA A 6 -7.33 2.19 -2.45
CA ALA A 6 -7.27 1.70 -3.82
C ALA A 6 -8.47 2.18 -4.63
N TYR A 7 -8.25 2.38 -5.92
CA TYR A 7 -9.30 2.71 -6.89
C TYR A 7 -9.02 2.01 -8.22
N SER A 8 -9.93 1.13 -8.64
CA SER A 8 -9.87 0.43 -9.92
C SER A 8 -10.77 1.11 -10.94
N TYR A 9 -10.30 1.30 -12.17
CA TYR A 9 -11.07 1.90 -13.25
C TYR A 9 -10.62 1.37 -14.62
N GLY A 10 -11.46 1.56 -15.64
CA GLY A 10 -11.16 1.03 -16.97
C GLY A 10 -11.01 -0.50 -16.99
N THR A 11 -10.15 -1.03 -17.85
CA THR A 11 -10.02 -2.49 -18.03
C THR A 11 -9.01 -3.13 -17.08
N ASN A 12 -7.85 -2.50 -16.85
CA ASN A 12 -6.71 -3.08 -16.14
C ASN A 12 -5.91 -2.01 -15.37
N ASN A 13 -6.59 -0.96 -14.89
CA ASN A 13 -5.95 0.12 -14.14
C ASN A 13 -6.41 0.11 -12.69
N THR A 14 -5.45 0.11 -11.78
CA THR A 14 -5.69 0.34 -10.36
C THR A 14 -4.66 1.29 -9.83
N VAL A 15 -5.08 2.28 -9.06
CA VAL A 15 -4.19 3.19 -8.35
C VAL A 15 -4.31 2.97 -6.85
N PHE A 16 -3.21 3.14 -6.13
CA PHE A 16 -3.15 3.00 -4.68
C PHE A 16 -2.51 4.24 -4.07
N ALA A 17 -2.91 4.54 -2.84
CA ALA A 17 -2.26 5.52 -1.97
C ALA A 17 -2.09 4.91 -0.58
N HIS A 18 -0.94 5.13 0.06
CA HIS A 18 -0.64 4.52 1.35
C HIS A 18 0.26 5.41 2.20
N ASP A 19 0.02 5.44 3.51
CA ASP A 19 0.84 6.21 4.44
C ASP A 19 2.06 5.42 4.94
N PHE A 20 3.14 6.12 5.27
CA PHE A 20 4.41 5.49 5.67
C PHE A 20 4.50 5.12 7.16
N ARG A 21 3.48 5.44 7.98
CA ARG A 21 3.59 5.36 9.44
C ARG A 21 3.30 3.96 9.99
N THR A 22 4.21 3.43 10.80
CA THR A 22 3.99 2.26 11.66
C THR A 22 3.96 2.70 13.13
N SER A 23 3.00 2.17 13.90
CA SER A 23 2.77 2.54 15.31
C SER A 23 2.99 1.35 16.25
N SER A 24 3.82 1.49 17.30
CA SER A 24 4.00 0.51 18.36
C SER A 24 3.38 0.98 19.68
N LYS A 25 2.45 0.18 20.23
CA LYS A 25 1.83 0.45 21.55
C LYS A 25 2.82 0.33 22.71
N LEU A 26 3.83 -0.54 22.59
CA LEU A 26 4.76 -0.85 23.68
C LEU A 26 5.81 0.24 23.92
N ARG A 27 6.11 1.05 22.91
CA ARG A 27 7.21 2.04 22.97
C ARG A 27 6.75 3.48 22.78
N ASN A 28 5.44 3.74 22.66
CA ASN A 28 4.90 5.01 22.14
C ASN A 28 5.63 5.48 20.86
N LEU A 29 6.15 4.53 20.09
CA LEU A 29 7.03 4.80 18.97
C LEU A 29 6.17 4.86 17.70
N ARG A 30 6.20 6.02 17.04
CA ARG A 30 5.71 6.20 15.66
C ARG A 30 6.92 6.26 14.77
N ALA A 31 7.10 5.23 13.95
CA ALA A 31 8.23 5.14 13.05
C ALA A 31 7.69 5.20 11.62
N ASP A 32 8.17 6.17 10.84
CA ASP A 32 7.82 6.28 9.43
C ASP A 32 8.72 5.30 8.66
N ASN A 33 8.41 4.02 8.84
CA ASN A 33 9.17 2.91 8.31
C ASN A 33 8.42 2.36 7.10
N ALA A 34 8.98 2.64 5.92
CA ALA A 34 8.75 1.99 4.65
C ALA A 34 8.81 0.46 4.83
N PHE A 35 7.89 -0.41 4.42
CA PHE A 35 6.78 -0.35 3.47
C PHE A 35 5.71 -1.32 4.00
N LYS A 36 4.44 -0.91 4.05
CA LYS A 36 3.30 -1.82 4.34
C LYS A 36 2.98 -2.75 3.17
N PHE A 37 3.90 -2.85 2.23
CA PHE A 37 3.78 -3.60 1.00
C PHE A 37 4.59 -4.88 1.12
N LEU A 38 3.92 -6.00 0.92
CA LEU A 38 4.51 -7.32 0.82
C LEU A 38 4.37 -7.81 -0.61
N HIS A 39 5.44 -8.41 -1.13
CA HIS A 39 5.41 -9.10 -2.40
C HIS A 39 5.51 -10.61 -2.14
N LEU A 40 4.61 -11.38 -2.74
CA LEU A 40 4.57 -12.84 -2.68
C LEU A 40 4.81 -13.39 -4.10
N GLY A 41 5.77 -14.30 -4.23
CA GLY A 41 6.12 -14.84 -5.54
C GLY A 41 6.69 -13.76 -6.48
N ASN A 42 6.19 -13.73 -7.72
CA ASN A 42 6.53 -12.72 -8.75
C ASN A 42 5.31 -11.91 -9.23
N SER A 43 4.12 -12.30 -8.81
CA SER A 43 2.84 -11.85 -9.39
C SER A 43 1.94 -11.16 -8.38
N VAL A 44 2.21 -11.28 -7.08
CA VAL A 44 1.29 -10.80 -6.04
C VAL A 44 1.91 -9.67 -5.23
N GLY A 45 1.19 -8.55 -5.15
CA GLY A 45 1.48 -7.45 -4.24
C GLY A 45 0.36 -7.26 -3.23
N LEU A 46 0.70 -6.96 -1.97
CA LEU A 46 -0.23 -6.77 -0.86
C LEU A 46 0.13 -5.54 -0.03
N PHE A 47 -0.80 -4.61 0.13
CA PHE A 47 -0.75 -3.57 1.15
C PHE A 47 -1.50 -4.00 2.40
N LEU A 48 -0.82 -4.04 3.54
CA LEU A 48 -1.31 -4.67 4.76
C LEU A 48 -1.76 -3.66 5.81
N ALA A 49 -2.92 -3.93 6.42
CA ALA A 49 -3.45 -3.23 7.59
C ALA A 49 -3.79 -4.22 8.71
N GLY A 50 -3.67 -3.75 9.96
CA GLY A 50 -4.02 -4.53 11.15
C GLY A 50 -2.82 -4.93 11.99
N ASN A 51 -2.92 -6.08 12.66
CA ASN A 51 -1.89 -6.59 13.56
C ASN A 51 -0.70 -7.19 12.79
N VAL A 52 0.48 -6.61 12.97
CA VAL A 52 1.72 -7.04 12.29
C VAL A 52 2.12 -8.47 12.66
N ASN A 53 2.02 -8.86 13.93
CA ASN A 53 2.36 -10.21 14.37
C ASN A 53 1.41 -11.25 13.76
N GLY A 54 0.13 -10.90 13.59
CA GLY A 54 -0.84 -11.71 12.88
C GLY A 54 -0.41 -11.99 11.44
N TRP A 55 -0.14 -10.92 10.68
CA TRP A 55 0.38 -11.05 9.32
C TRP A 55 1.68 -11.85 9.24
N ASN A 56 2.66 -11.55 10.10
CA ASN A 56 3.94 -12.26 10.12
C ASN A 56 3.75 -13.75 10.36
N THR A 57 2.91 -14.15 11.32
CA THR A 57 2.66 -15.57 11.61
C THR A 57 2.10 -16.30 10.39
N ILE A 58 1.11 -15.70 9.72
CA ILE A 58 0.51 -16.29 8.51
C ILE A 58 1.57 -16.43 7.42
N PHE A 59 2.30 -15.35 7.12
CA PHE A 59 3.28 -15.38 6.03
C PHE A 59 4.49 -16.27 6.32
N GLU A 60 4.98 -16.32 7.55
CA GLU A 60 6.11 -17.18 7.93
C GLU A 60 5.73 -18.66 7.77
N ASN A 61 4.56 -19.06 8.29
CA ASN A 61 4.09 -20.44 8.23
C ASN A 61 3.71 -20.90 6.82
N GLU A 62 3.11 -20.02 6.02
CA GLU A 62 2.55 -20.36 4.71
C GLU A 62 3.47 -19.93 3.56
N SER A 63 4.66 -19.38 3.84
CA SER A 63 5.56 -18.80 2.84
C SER A 63 5.90 -19.75 1.69
N THR A 64 6.09 -21.03 1.97
CA THR A 64 6.37 -22.04 0.93
C THR A 64 5.15 -22.27 0.05
N LYS A 65 4.00 -22.54 0.67
CA LYS A 65 2.74 -22.78 -0.04
C LYS A 65 2.38 -21.58 -0.92
N LEU A 66 2.40 -20.37 -0.35
CA LEU A 66 2.06 -19.12 -1.06
C LEU A 66 2.99 -18.79 -2.25
N LYS A 67 4.21 -19.34 -2.29
CA LYS A 67 5.13 -19.17 -3.43
C LYS A 67 4.89 -20.19 -4.55
N GLU A 68 4.23 -21.30 -4.24
CA GLU A 68 3.94 -22.38 -5.19
C GLU A 68 2.55 -22.24 -5.82
N VAL A 69 1.65 -21.47 -5.21
CA VAL A 69 0.32 -21.19 -5.77
C VAL A 69 0.45 -20.47 -7.11
N LYS A 70 -0.26 -20.99 -8.11
CA LYS A 70 -0.35 -20.33 -9.42
C LYS A 70 -1.16 -19.05 -9.33
N ASP A 71 -0.82 -18.07 -10.17
CA ASP A 71 -1.48 -16.76 -10.24
C ASP A 71 -3.01 -16.88 -10.40
N GLU A 72 -3.47 -17.85 -11.20
CA GLU A 72 -4.90 -18.08 -11.47
C GLU A 72 -5.69 -18.51 -10.22
N ASP A 73 -5.07 -19.29 -9.33
CA ASP A 73 -5.69 -19.92 -8.15
C ASP A 73 -5.40 -19.15 -6.84
N PHE A 74 -4.54 -18.12 -6.89
CA PHE A 74 -4.01 -17.43 -5.72
C PHE A 74 -5.10 -16.92 -4.76
N ILE A 75 -6.15 -16.28 -5.30
CA ILE A 75 -7.23 -15.70 -4.47
C ILE A 75 -7.97 -16.80 -3.69
N GLU A 76 -8.27 -17.92 -4.33
CA GLU A 76 -9.04 -19.00 -3.72
C GLU A 76 -8.22 -19.73 -2.67
N GLU A 77 -6.97 -20.08 -3.00
CA GLU A 77 -6.07 -20.74 -2.05
C GLU A 77 -5.71 -19.85 -0.86
N PHE A 78 -5.43 -18.56 -1.10
CA PHE A 78 -5.10 -17.65 -0.02
C PHE A 78 -6.30 -17.40 0.89
N GLN A 79 -7.52 -17.33 0.33
CA GLN A 79 -8.74 -17.23 1.14
C GLN A 79 -8.89 -18.43 2.08
N GLU A 80 -8.63 -19.66 1.60
CA GLU A 80 -8.75 -20.87 2.42
C GLU A 80 -7.70 -20.91 3.54
N ILE A 81 -6.47 -20.50 3.24
CA ILE A 81 -5.43 -20.29 4.24
C ILE A 81 -5.93 -19.31 5.32
N LEU A 82 -6.41 -18.13 4.91
CA LEU A 82 -6.86 -17.11 5.86
C LEU A 82 -8.06 -17.57 6.69
N ARG A 83 -8.99 -18.34 6.12
CA ARG A 83 -10.11 -18.94 6.86
C ARG A 83 -9.64 -19.93 7.91
N THR A 84 -8.62 -20.72 7.60
CA THR A 84 -8.00 -21.66 8.55
C THR A 84 -7.46 -20.90 9.76
N TYR A 85 -6.66 -19.84 9.55
CA TYR A 85 -6.14 -19.01 10.65
C TYR A 85 -7.24 -18.25 11.41
N ALA A 86 -8.26 -17.76 10.68
CA ALA A 86 -9.39 -17.05 11.30
C ALA A 86 -10.17 -17.93 12.27
N THR A 87 -10.16 -19.26 12.09
CA THR A 87 -10.93 -20.20 12.90
C THR A 87 -10.05 -21.16 13.74
N SER A 88 -8.73 -21.01 13.70
CA SER A 88 -7.79 -21.90 14.38
C SER A 88 -7.81 -21.78 15.91
N ALA A 89 -7.39 -22.87 16.58
CA ALA A 89 -7.03 -22.89 17.99
C ALA A 89 -5.54 -23.29 18.15
N PRO A 90 -4.69 -22.51 18.85
CA PRO A 90 -5.00 -21.25 19.52
C PRO A 90 -5.30 -20.10 18.53
N PRO A 91 -6.08 -19.10 18.93
CA PRO A 91 -6.42 -17.98 18.06
C PRO A 91 -5.20 -17.08 17.84
N LEU A 92 -5.05 -16.59 16.61
CA LEU A 92 -3.94 -15.71 16.22
C LEU A 92 -4.10 -14.30 16.81
N LEU A 93 -5.34 -13.81 16.84
CA LEU A 93 -5.74 -12.53 17.44
C LEU A 93 -6.75 -12.77 18.56
N ASN A 94 -7.06 -11.72 19.33
CA ASN A 94 -8.24 -11.75 20.18
C ASN A 94 -9.51 -11.92 19.32
N THR A 95 -10.55 -12.56 19.86
CA THR A 95 -11.85 -12.72 19.18
C THR A 95 -12.37 -11.38 18.65
N GLY A 96 -12.76 -11.34 17.38
CA GLY A 96 -13.17 -10.12 16.69
C GLY A 96 -12.02 -9.22 16.20
N GLY A 97 -10.77 -9.60 16.47
CA GLY A 97 -9.60 -8.92 15.92
C GLY A 97 -9.54 -9.06 14.40
N THR A 98 -9.15 -7.98 13.71
CA THR A 98 -9.21 -7.88 12.26
C THR A 98 -7.83 -7.73 11.62
N LEU A 99 -7.70 -8.28 10.41
CA LEU A 99 -6.65 -7.95 9.46
C LEU A 99 -7.33 -7.54 8.15
N SER A 100 -6.74 -6.61 7.43
CA SER A 100 -7.24 -6.22 6.11
C SER A 100 -6.07 -6.01 5.16
N ALA A 101 -6.30 -6.24 3.87
CA ALA A 101 -5.29 -5.95 2.86
C ALA A 101 -5.94 -5.48 1.55
N LEU A 102 -5.22 -4.63 0.82
CA LEU A 102 -5.51 -4.32 -0.57
C LEU A 102 -4.37 -4.87 -1.40
N GLY A 103 -4.69 -5.72 -2.36
CA GLY A 103 -3.70 -6.44 -3.13
C GLY A 103 -4.03 -6.51 -4.60
N PHE A 104 -3.16 -7.18 -5.33
CA PHE A 104 -3.38 -7.54 -6.73
C PHE A 104 -2.63 -8.82 -7.06
N VAL A 105 -3.18 -9.58 -8.01
CA VAL A 105 -2.45 -10.60 -8.75
C VAL A 105 -2.23 -10.11 -10.18
N VAL A 106 -0.99 -10.18 -10.65
CA VAL A 106 -0.62 -9.98 -12.06
C VAL A 106 -0.64 -11.32 -12.75
N GLU A 107 -1.44 -11.44 -13.81
CA GLU A 107 -1.42 -12.63 -14.66
C GLU A 107 -0.58 -12.32 -15.90
N GLU A 108 0.66 -12.82 -15.93
CA GLU A 108 1.64 -12.45 -16.96
C GLU A 108 1.18 -12.87 -18.37
N ALA A 109 0.55 -14.05 -18.50
CA ALA A 109 0.11 -14.59 -19.78
C ALA A 109 -0.95 -13.70 -20.47
N SER A 110 -1.87 -13.13 -19.70
CA SER A 110 -2.96 -12.28 -20.20
C SER A 110 -2.64 -10.78 -20.10
N ARG A 111 -1.54 -10.41 -19.43
CA ARG A 111 -1.21 -9.03 -19.00
C ARG A 111 -2.36 -8.35 -18.26
N SER A 112 -3.18 -9.16 -17.59
CA SER A 112 -4.28 -8.67 -16.78
C SER A 112 -3.84 -8.52 -15.33
N ASN A 113 -4.66 -7.81 -14.56
CA ASN A 113 -4.51 -7.78 -13.12
C ASN A 113 -5.85 -7.98 -12.45
N LYS A 114 -5.81 -8.69 -11.33
CA LYS A 114 -6.96 -8.93 -10.46
C LYS A 114 -6.69 -8.20 -9.13
N PRO A 115 -7.04 -6.91 -9.03
CA PRO A 115 -6.95 -6.19 -7.76
C PRO A 115 -8.00 -6.74 -6.80
N PHE A 116 -7.66 -6.92 -5.52
CA PHE A 116 -8.57 -7.49 -4.53
C PHE A 116 -8.45 -6.85 -3.15
N HIS A 117 -9.49 -7.05 -2.34
CA HIS A 117 -9.58 -6.67 -0.95
C HIS A 117 -9.70 -7.92 -0.07
N ILE A 118 -8.99 -7.93 1.05
CA ILE A 118 -9.05 -8.97 2.07
C ILE A 118 -9.70 -8.41 3.32
N ASP A 119 -10.72 -9.12 3.80
CA ASP A 119 -11.33 -8.95 5.13
C ASP A 119 -11.12 -10.21 5.95
N TYR A 120 -10.35 -10.12 7.03
CA TYR A 120 -10.12 -11.19 8.00
C TYR A 120 -10.69 -10.79 9.35
N VAL A 121 -11.47 -11.67 9.97
CA VAL A 121 -11.99 -11.48 11.32
C VAL A 121 -11.83 -12.76 12.14
N GLN A 122 -11.04 -12.69 13.22
CA GLN A 122 -10.81 -13.83 14.11
C GLN A 122 -12.13 -14.32 14.72
N GLY A 123 -12.39 -15.62 14.53
CA GLY A 123 -13.58 -16.33 14.99
C GLY A 123 -14.75 -16.31 13.99
N LEU A 124 -14.70 -15.48 12.94
CA LEU A 124 -15.78 -15.38 11.94
C LEU A 124 -15.35 -15.88 10.55
N GLY A 125 -14.06 -15.80 10.22
CA GLY A 125 -13.52 -16.26 8.94
C GLY A 125 -12.79 -15.15 8.18
N ALA A 126 -12.52 -15.43 6.90
CA ALA A 126 -11.89 -14.48 6.00
C ALA A 126 -12.55 -14.52 4.61
N THR A 127 -12.56 -13.38 3.94
CA THR A 127 -13.02 -13.23 2.56
C THR A 127 -12.04 -12.43 1.74
N ILE A 128 -11.82 -12.86 0.49
CA ILE A 128 -11.10 -12.11 -0.53
C ILE A 128 -12.08 -11.79 -1.65
N ARG A 129 -12.15 -10.52 -2.07
CA ARG A 129 -13.07 -10.05 -3.12
C ARG A 129 -12.31 -9.18 -4.11
N GLU A 130 -12.56 -9.36 -5.40
CA GLU A 130 -12.03 -8.45 -6.41
C GLU A 130 -12.56 -7.03 -6.18
N LEU A 131 -11.72 -6.02 -6.48
CA LEU A 131 -12.14 -4.63 -6.36
C LEU A 131 -13.16 -4.29 -7.45
N GLU A 132 -14.31 -3.78 -7.04
CA GLU A 132 -15.29 -3.23 -7.95
C GLU A 132 -14.71 -2.02 -8.71
N LYS A 133 -15.04 -1.94 -10.00
CA LYS A 133 -14.66 -0.78 -10.81
C LYS A 133 -15.38 0.46 -10.34
N ASP A 134 -14.68 1.58 -10.44
CA ASP A 134 -15.13 2.91 -10.08
C ASP A 134 -15.57 3.03 -8.61
N THR A 135 -15.02 2.16 -7.76
CA THR A 135 -15.27 2.11 -6.31
C THR A 135 -13.98 2.28 -5.52
N ILE A 136 -14.00 3.18 -4.54
CA ILE A 136 -12.91 3.33 -3.57
C ILE A 136 -12.97 2.24 -2.51
N TYR A 137 -11.81 1.64 -2.28
CA TYR A 137 -11.55 0.82 -1.11
C TYR A 137 -10.56 1.52 -0.21
N LEU A 138 -10.87 1.56 1.09
CA LEU A 138 -10.07 2.25 2.10
C LEU A 138 -9.99 1.32 3.31
N ILE A 139 -8.77 1.02 3.75
CA ILE A 139 -8.51 0.12 4.87
C ILE A 139 -7.65 0.78 5.94
N GLY A 140 -7.70 0.21 7.14
CA GLY A 140 -7.04 0.73 8.32
C GLY A 140 -7.76 1.94 8.90
N SER A 141 -7.03 2.71 9.69
CA SER A 141 -7.50 3.90 10.41
C SER A 141 -7.97 5.04 9.49
N GLY A 142 -7.52 5.04 8.22
CA GLY A 142 -8.05 5.94 7.19
C GLY A 142 -9.52 5.69 6.89
N ALA A 143 -9.99 4.45 6.96
CA ALA A 143 -11.38 4.08 6.72
C ALA A 143 -12.35 4.69 7.74
N ASP A 144 -11.84 4.99 8.94
CA ASP A 144 -12.61 5.61 10.03
C ASP A 144 -12.68 7.14 9.91
N ILE A 145 -12.13 7.74 8.86
CA ILE A 145 -12.27 9.18 8.61
C ILE A 145 -13.60 9.41 7.90
N GLU A 146 -14.56 9.96 8.64
CA GLU A 146 -15.92 10.21 8.18
C GLU A 146 -15.93 11.00 6.87
N GLY A 147 -16.72 10.54 5.89
CA GLY A 147 -16.91 11.19 4.59
C GLY A 147 -15.74 11.06 3.61
N MET A 148 -14.60 10.51 4.01
CA MET A 148 -13.41 10.39 3.15
C MET A 148 -13.69 9.46 1.97
N LYS A 149 -14.28 8.29 2.22
CA LYS A 149 -14.56 7.30 1.17
C LYS A 149 -15.48 7.89 0.10
N GLU A 150 -16.57 8.54 0.51
CA GLU A 150 -17.56 9.14 -0.37
C GLU A 150 -16.97 10.30 -1.17
N TYR A 151 -16.15 11.13 -0.52
CA TYR A 151 -15.43 12.22 -1.18
C TYR A 151 -14.50 11.69 -2.26
N LEU A 152 -13.62 10.74 -1.93
CA LEU A 152 -12.64 10.18 -2.86
C LEU A 152 -13.33 9.49 -4.03
N ASN A 153 -14.41 8.75 -3.75
CA ASN A 153 -15.15 8.03 -4.78
C ASN A 153 -15.74 8.99 -5.80
N ARG A 154 -16.43 10.03 -5.33
CA ARG A 154 -16.99 11.08 -6.18
C ARG A 154 -15.90 11.83 -6.95
N TYR A 155 -14.80 12.18 -6.28
CA TYR A 155 -13.72 12.95 -6.87
C TYR A 155 -13.06 12.20 -8.03
N LEU A 156 -12.64 10.95 -7.80
CA LEU A 156 -11.98 10.13 -8.82
C LEU A 156 -12.94 9.69 -9.91
N PHE A 157 -14.19 9.33 -9.58
CA PHE A 157 -15.20 9.03 -10.58
C PHE A 157 -15.41 10.20 -11.54
N ASN A 158 -15.59 11.42 -11.02
CA ASN A 158 -15.75 12.62 -11.86
C ASN A 158 -14.49 12.89 -12.68
N TYR A 159 -13.30 12.70 -12.11
CA TYR A 159 -12.03 12.88 -12.82
C TYR A 159 -11.89 11.93 -14.02
N ILE A 160 -12.23 10.66 -13.83
CA ILE A 160 -12.09 9.60 -14.85
C ILE A 160 -13.21 9.65 -15.89
N SER A 161 -14.45 9.94 -15.47
CA SER A 161 -15.62 9.97 -16.36
C SER A 161 -15.72 11.23 -17.23
N ASP A 162 -14.97 12.30 -16.93
CA ASP A 162 -14.96 13.55 -17.70
C ASP A 162 -14.58 13.32 -19.17
N GLN A 163 -15.54 13.43 -20.09
CA GLN A 163 -15.33 13.20 -21.53
C GLN A 163 -14.46 14.27 -22.21
N HIS A 164 -14.35 15.45 -21.62
CA HIS A 164 -13.52 16.54 -22.16
C HIS A 164 -12.06 16.42 -21.72
N ARG A 165 -11.78 15.61 -20.69
CA ARG A 165 -10.42 15.34 -20.24
C ARG A 165 -9.69 14.42 -21.23
N PRO A 166 -8.54 14.83 -21.79
CA PRO A 166 -7.76 14.00 -22.70
C PRO A 166 -7.37 12.65 -22.07
N SER A 167 -7.34 11.58 -22.86
CA SER A 167 -7.01 10.23 -22.40
C SER A 167 -5.66 10.14 -21.70
N HIS A 168 -4.63 10.85 -22.19
CA HIS A 168 -3.31 10.87 -21.59
C HIS A 168 -3.30 11.45 -20.15
N GLN A 169 -4.31 12.23 -19.77
CA GLN A 169 -4.46 12.75 -18.40
C GLN A 169 -5.13 11.75 -17.46
N LYS A 170 -5.72 10.67 -18.01
CA LYS A 170 -6.34 9.58 -17.26
C LYS A 170 -5.40 8.37 -17.13
N GLU A 171 -4.12 8.59 -17.42
CA GLU A 171 -3.09 7.58 -17.28
C GLU A 171 -2.83 7.24 -15.80
N PRO A 172 -2.65 5.96 -15.44
CA PRO A 172 -2.55 5.52 -14.04
C PRO A 172 -1.53 6.28 -13.19
N TYR A 173 -0.35 6.61 -13.74
CA TYR A 173 0.68 7.36 -13.01
C TYR A 173 0.25 8.78 -12.62
N LEU A 174 -0.57 9.45 -13.45
CA LEU A 174 -1.14 10.77 -13.13
C LEU A 174 -2.27 10.62 -12.13
N VAL A 175 -3.16 9.66 -12.38
CA VAL A 175 -4.32 9.41 -11.53
C VAL A 175 -3.89 9.03 -10.12
N SER A 176 -2.79 8.29 -9.95
CA SER A 176 -2.26 7.95 -8.62
C SER A 176 -1.75 9.18 -7.86
N GLY A 177 -1.12 10.14 -8.53
CA GLY A 177 -0.74 11.42 -7.91
C GLY A 177 -1.96 12.29 -7.57
N ILE A 178 -3.00 12.24 -8.37
CA ILE A 178 -4.26 12.96 -8.12
C ILE A 178 -5.03 12.34 -6.96
N PHE A 179 -5.01 11.02 -6.86
CA PHE A 179 -5.61 10.28 -5.76
C PHE A 179 -4.95 10.64 -4.42
N GLU A 180 -3.61 10.63 -4.38
CA GLU A 180 -2.83 11.04 -3.22
C GLU A 180 -3.13 12.48 -2.80
N ASN A 181 -3.14 13.42 -3.76
CA ASN A 181 -3.48 14.82 -3.49
C ASN A 181 -4.91 14.98 -3.00
N ALA A 182 -5.87 14.21 -3.52
CA ALA A 182 -7.25 14.25 -3.06
C ALA A 182 -7.37 13.83 -1.59
N ILE A 183 -6.61 12.81 -1.15
CA ILE A 183 -6.57 12.40 0.26
C ILE A 183 -6.00 13.53 1.12
N ASN A 184 -4.85 14.09 0.75
CA ASN A 184 -4.23 15.19 1.50
C ASN A 184 -5.15 16.41 1.58
N ASN A 185 -5.73 16.81 0.45
CA ASN A 185 -6.65 17.95 0.40
C ASN A 185 -7.87 17.71 1.28
N TYR A 186 -8.43 16.50 1.27
CA TYR A 186 -9.54 16.16 2.15
C TYR A 186 -9.17 16.33 3.62
N ILE A 187 -8.06 15.72 4.05
CA ILE A 187 -7.60 15.78 5.44
C ILE A 187 -7.29 17.22 5.86
N THR A 188 -6.61 18.00 5.02
CA THR A 188 -6.34 19.41 5.28
C THR A 188 -7.63 20.23 5.44
N ASN A 189 -8.64 19.98 4.61
CA ASN A 189 -9.92 20.70 4.65
C ASN A 189 -10.79 20.35 5.87
N LEU A 190 -10.50 19.27 6.59
CA LEU A 190 -11.14 19.00 7.88
C LEU A 190 -10.73 20.03 8.95
N ASN A 191 -9.66 20.80 8.71
CA ASN A 191 -9.11 21.78 9.66
C ASN A 191 -8.86 21.20 11.06
N ASP A 192 -8.57 19.89 11.15
CA ASP A 192 -8.16 19.20 12.38
C ASP A 192 -6.72 18.68 12.24
N PRO A 193 -5.71 19.46 12.64
CA PRO A 193 -4.30 19.03 12.60
C PRO A 193 -4.02 17.77 13.43
N SER A 194 -4.85 17.48 14.44
CA SER A 194 -4.66 16.32 15.33
C SER A 194 -5.13 15.00 14.72
N ILE A 195 -5.77 15.03 13.54
CA ILE A 195 -6.29 13.83 12.89
C ILE A 195 -5.19 12.80 12.58
N TYR A 196 -4.01 13.25 12.14
CA TYR A 196 -2.86 12.40 11.87
C TYR A 196 -2.43 11.63 13.11
N GLU A 197 -2.43 12.32 14.26
CA GLU A 197 -2.12 11.72 15.56
C GLU A 197 -3.23 10.78 16.03
N LYS A 198 -4.49 11.24 16.06
CA LYS A 198 -5.65 10.45 16.52
C LYS A 198 -5.81 9.15 15.72
N LYS A 199 -5.62 9.23 14.40
CA LYS A 199 -5.73 8.07 13.50
C LYS A 199 -4.42 7.31 13.36
N GLY A 200 -3.30 7.85 13.87
CA GLY A 200 -1.98 7.23 13.77
C GLY A 200 -1.50 7.06 12.33
N ILE A 201 -1.82 8.02 11.46
CA ILE A 201 -1.47 8.03 10.03
C ILE A 201 -0.39 9.09 9.74
N SER A 202 0.34 8.93 8.64
CA SER A 202 1.30 9.92 8.16
C SER A 202 0.61 11.04 7.35
N ASN A 203 1.17 12.24 7.40
CA ASN A 203 0.85 13.35 6.48
C ASN A 203 1.63 13.27 5.16
N VAL A 204 2.49 12.25 5.02
CA VAL A 204 3.23 11.93 3.81
C VAL A 204 2.70 10.59 3.29
N LEU A 205 2.25 10.58 2.04
CA LEU A 205 1.69 9.42 1.38
C LEU A 205 2.57 8.99 0.21
N GLY A 206 2.74 7.68 0.06
CA GLY A 206 3.20 7.05 -1.16
C GLY A 206 2.01 6.78 -2.07
N TYR A 207 2.26 6.71 -3.37
CA TYR A 207 1.25 6.31 -4.33
C TYR A 207 1.85 5.32 -5.32
N SER A 208 1.01 4.45 -5.85
CA SER A 208 1.43 3.42 -6.78
C SER A 208 0.32 3.13 -7.76
N TYR A 209 0.67 2.45 -8.84
CA TYR A 209 -0.30 2.12 -9.85
C TYR A 209 0.01 0.79 -10.51
N LEU A 210 -1.04 0.21 -11.08
CA LEU A 210 -1.06 -1.06 -11.79
C LEU A 210 -1.64 -0.79 -13.17
N LYS A 211 -0.93 -1.21 -14.21
CA LYS A 211 -1.36 -1.07 -15.61
C LYS A 211 -0.82 -2.26 -16.40
N ASN A 212 -1.62 -2.87 -17.26
CA ASN A 212 -1.16 -3.88 -18.24
C ASN A 212 -0.18 -4.95 -17.70
N GLY A 213 -0.42 -5.45 -16.49
CA GLY A 213 0.41 -6.48 -15.86
C GLY A 213 1.74 -5.99 -15.28
N TYR A 214 1.91 -4.69 -15.04
CA TYR A 214 3.05 -4.17 -14.29
C TYR A 214 2.58 -3.23 -13.17
N PHE A 215 3.31 -3.27 -12.06
CA PHE A 215 3.09 -2.47 -10.87
C PHE A 215 4.28 -1.54 -10.63
N GLU A 216 4.01 -0.27 -10.32
CA GLU A 216 5.03 0.70 -9.99
C GLU A 216 4.66 1.45 -8.71
N VAL A 217 5.64 1.58 -7.81
CA VAL A 217 5.53 2.45 -6.64
C VAL A 217 6.26 3.75 -6.90
N CYS A 218 5.52 4.85 -6.78
CA CYS A 218 6.03 6.19 -6.89
C CYS A 218 6.18 6.80 -5.49
N SER A 219 7.24 7.56 -5.27
CA SER A 219 7.38 8.38 -4.05
C SER A 219 7.82 9.79 -4.41
N TYR A 220 7.25 10.78 -3.73
CA TYR A 220 7.78 12.14 -3.72
C TYR A 220 8.62 12.34 -2.47
N SER A 221 9.79 12.98 -2.63
CA SER A 221 10.49 13.59 -1.50
C SER A 221 9.82 14.94 -1.18
N GLU A 222 9.12 15.05 -0.04
CA GLU A 222 8.59 16.34 0.40
C GLU A 222 9.75 17.30 0.78
N GLN A 223 9.81 18.47 0.14
CA GLN A 223 10.71 19.57 0.54
C GLN A 223 10.18 20.39 1.73
N ARG A 224 9.05 19.98 2.36
CA ARG A 224 8.35 20.78 3.39
C ARG A 224 9.05 20.84 4.75
N PHE A 225 10.16 20.14 4.94
CA PHE A 225 10.97 20.20 6.16
C PHE A 225 12.08 21.26 6.12
N VAL A 226 11.81 22.55 5.87
CA VAL A 226 12.72 23.63 6.29
C VAL A 226 11.98 24.94 6.59
N LYS A 227 11.90 25.32 7.88
CA LYS A 227 12.64 26.46 8.49
C LYS A 227 12.29 26.54 9.99
N GLY A 228 13.26 26.24 10.88
CA GLY A 228 13.08 26.46 12.33
C GLY A 228 13.65 25.47 13.35
N GLU A 229 14.65 24.62 13.01
CA GLU A 229 15.40 23.72 13.93
C GLU A 229 14.67 22.43 14.43
N LYS A 230 15.31 21.28 14.73
CA LYS A 230 16.72 20.83 14.78
C LYS A 230 16.89 19.46 14.11
N THR A 231 17.93 19.34 13.27
CA THR A 231 18.41 18.12 12.57
C THR A 231 17.37 17.38 11.71
N PRO A 232 17.49 17.43 10.37
CA PRO A 232 16.70 16.58 9.49
C PRO A 232 16.87 15.12 9.89
N ARG A 233 15.77 14.36 9.93
CA ARG A 233 15.82 12.91 10.10
C ARG A 233 16.63 12.33 8.94
N GLN A 234 17.81 11.79 9.25
CA GLN A 234 18.72 11.27 8.24
C GLN A 234 18.36 9.82 7.94
N LEU A 235 17.47 9.63 6.98
CA LEU A 235 17.19 8.31 6.42
C LEU A 235 18.22 8.01 5.34
N ILE A 236 18.93 6.90 5.47
CA ILE A 236 19.87 6.42 4.45
C ILE A 236 19.57 4.97 4.11
N PHE A 237 19.63 4.64 2.82
CA PHE A 237 19.63 3.26 2.39
C PHE A 237 21.03 2.68 2.63
N LYS A 238 21.10 1.55 3.34
CA LYS A 238 22.32 0.73 3.47
C LYS A 238 22.03 -0.69 3.04
N LYS A 239 23.06 -1.52 2.97
CA LYS A 239 22.91 -2.97 3.02
C LYS A 239 23.22 -3.46 4.43
N ASP A 240 22.43 -4.42 4.94
CA ASP A 240 22.75 -5.14 6.16
C ASP A 240 23.93 -6.11 5.95
N GLU A 241 24.29 -6.86 7.00
CA GLU A 241 25.36 -7.87 6.94
C GLU A 241 25.06 -9.00 5.93
N GLN A 242 23.78 -9.24 5.65
CA GLN A 242 23.27 -10.23 4.71
C GLN A 242 23.05 -9.64 3.30
N GLN A 243 23.53 -8.42 3.03
CA GLN A 243 23.39 -7.69 1.76
C GLN A 243 21.96 -7.27 1.38
N ASN A 244 20.98 -7.36 2.29
CA ASN A 244 19.64 -6.87 2.04
C ASN A 244 19.60 -5.35 2.13
N PRO A 245 18.85 -4.64 1.27
CA PRO A 245 18.64 -3.22 1.45
C PRO A 245 17.91 -2.97 2.77
N VAL A 246 18.36 -1.97 3.52
CA VAL A 246 17.75 -1.52 4.77
C VAL A 246 17.64 0.00 4.77
N LEU A 247 16.57 0.53 5.34
CA LEU A 247 16.43 1.96 5.61
C LEU A 247 16.94 2.23 7.02
N VAL A 248 18.04 2.97 7.13
CA VAL A 248 18.64 3.35 8.41
C VAL A 248 18.25 4.78 8.74
N ASP A 249 17.56 4.96 9.85
CA ASP A 249 17.37 6.25 10.48
C ASP A 249 18.56 6.56 11.39
N LYS A 250 19.53 7.31 10.87
CA LYS A 250 20.73 7.73 11.61
C LYS A 250 20.41 8.66 12.79
N THR A 251 19.24 9.30 12.78
CA THR A 251 18.86 10.26 13.83
C THR A 251 18.37 9.53 15.09
N ASN A 252 17.79 8.35 14.94
CA ASN A 252 17.25 7.55 16.06
C ASN A 252 17.86 6.15 16.20
N ASP A 253 18.88 5.82 15.40
CA ASP A 253 19.57 4.53 15.38
C ASP A 253 18.63 3.33 15.12
N ILE A 254 17.67 3.52 14.22
CA ILE A 254 16.69 2.49 13.82
C ILE A 254 17.10 1.91 12.46
N ILE A 255 17.13 0.59 12.35
CA ILE A 255 17.34 -0.14 11.09
C ILE A 255 16.03 -0.82 10.71
N SER A 256 15.46 -0.44 9.57
CA SER A 256 14.27 -1.08 9.00
C SER A 256 14.70 -1.98 7.85
N ASN A 257 14.41 -3.28 7.95
CA ASN A 257 14.65 -4.21 6.87
C ASN A 257 13.72 -3.86 5.70
N LEU A 258 14.29 -3.62 4.52
CA LEU A 258 13.50 -3.40 3.30
C LEU A 258 13.48 -4.71 2.51
N HIS A 259 12.31 -5.08 2.03
CA HIS A 259 12.24 -6.12 1.01
C HIS A 259 12.73 -5.53 -0.32
N PRO A 260 13.78 -6.08 -0.95
CA PRO A 260 14.28 -5.57 -2.22
C PRO A 260 13.21 -5.75 -3.31
N LEU A 261 12.77 -4.64 -3.90
CA LEU A 261 12.07 -4.61 -5.20
C LEU A 261 12.94 -5.20 -6.33
N ASN A 262 14.24 -5.37 -6.06
CA ASN A 262 15.28 -5.81 -6.99
C ASN A 262 15.20 -7.29 -7.38
N LYS A 263 14.17 -8.04 -6.93
CA LYS A 263 13.81 -9.35 -7.49
C LYS A 263 12.83 -9.26 -8.66
N LEU A 264 12.37 -8.07 -9.03
CA LEU A 264 11.77 -7.83 -10.33
C LEU A 264 12.88 -7.87 -11.39
N VAL A 265 12.97 -8.97 -12.15
CA VAL A 265 13.75 -8.99 -13.39
C VAL A 265 13.00 -8.16 -14.43
N LEU A 266 13.11 -6.83 -14.34
CA LEU A 266 12.75 -5.93 -15.42
C LEU A 266 13.89 -6.02 -16.44
N LYS A 267 13.62 -6.67 -17.58
CA LYS A 267 14.65 -6.93 -18.61
C LYS A 267 15.22 -5.66 -19.26
N GLU A 268 14.65 -4.49 -19.03
CA GLU A 268 15.18 -3.22 -19.54
C GLU A 268 15.04 -2.13 -18.48
N SER A 269 16.16 -1.48 -18.15
CA SER A 269 16.19 -0.30 -17.32
C SER A 269 15.57 0.88 -18.08
N ILE A 270 14.39 1.32 -17.68
CA ILE A 270 13.84 2.60 -18.13
C ILE A 270 14.36 3.68 -17.18
N VAL A 271 15.24 4.54 -17.69
CA VAL A 271 15.59 5.79 -17.03
C VAL A 271 14.50 6.81 -17.39
N ILE A 272 13.67 7.19 -16.42
CA ILE A 272 12.76 8.32 -16.55
C ILE A 272 13.47 9.52 -15.94
N ASP A 273 13.88 10.47 -16.78
CA ASP A 273 14.27 11.82 -16.37
C ASP A 273 13.05 12.74 -16.50
N PRO A 274 12.26 12.95 -15.42
CA PRO A 274 11.07 13.80 -15.48
C PRO A 274 11.38 15.29 -15.64
N TYR A 275 12.65 15.69 -15.79
CA TYR A 275 13.10 17.08 -15.86
C TYR A 275 13.93 17.42 -17.10
N ASN A 276 14.20 16.47 -18.00
CA ASN A 276 14.91 16.70 -19.27
C ASN A 276 16.29 17.41 -19.12
N ARG A 277 17.11 16.96 -18.16
CA ARG A 277 18.40 17.56 -17.79
C ARG A 277 19.56 17.16 -18.68
N GLU A 278 19.36 16.23 -19.62
CA GLU A 278 20.38 15.87 -20.61
C GLU A 278 20.51 16.89 -21.77
N ASN A 279 19.70 17.94 -21.80
CA ASN A 279 19.79 19.01 -22.81
C ASN A 279 19.93 20.43 -22.21
N SER A 280 20.47 20.56 -21.00
CA SER A 280 20.75 21.87 -20.36
C SER A 280 22.18 21.97 -19.83
#